data_AF-A0A5V8V1H3-F1
#
_entry.id   AF-A0A5V8V1H3-F1
#
_cell.length_a   1.000
_cell.length_b   1.000
_cell.length_c   1.000
_cell.angle_alpha   90.00
_cell.angle_beta   90.00
_cell.angle_gamma   90.00
#
_symmetry.space_group_name_H-M   'P 1'
#
loop_
_entity.id
_entity.type
_entity.pdbx_description
1 polymer ?
#
loop_
_entity_poly.entity_id
_entity_poly.type
_entity_poly.pdbx_seq_one_letter_code
_entity_poly.pdbx_strand_id
1 'polypeptide(L)'
;MNGNNVRQPACQMSFRHAVLAFAIAVALGSGTASAGEKLDMSFIQGGAGINPEVWAALNGDYAPGRYLVDLSLNGKDIGKRILDVTPQDSEALCLSEAWLA
;
A
#
# COMPACT_ATOMS: atom_id res chain seq x y z
N MET A 1 65.57 30.00 20.13
CA MET A 1 64.27 30.62 19.76
C MET A 1 64.04 30.29 18.29
N ASN A 2 63.31 29.22 17.99
CA ASN A 2 61.84 29.13 17.79
C ASN A 2 61.42 29.53 16.37
N GLY A 3 60.68 28.66 15.68
CA GLY A 3 59.97 29.01 14.46
C GLY A 3 59.58 27.83 13.56
N ASN A 4 58.80 26.87 14.07
CA ASN A 4 58.14 25.85 13.24
C ASN A 4 57.12 26.52 12.30
N ASN A 5 57.13 26.16 11.01
CA ASN A 5 56.06 26.56 10.08
C ASN A 5 55.45 25.29 9.45
N VAL A 6 54.50 24.70 10.18
CA VAL A 6 53.65 23.62 9.68
C VAL A 6 52.57 24.26 8.83
N ARG A 7 52.62 24.03 7.52
CA ARG A 7 51.56 24.43 6.59
C ARG A 7 50.76 23.19 6.22
N GLN A 8 49.49 23.14 6.60
CA GLN A 8 48.35 22.46 5.93
C GLN A 8 47.06 22.63 6.77
N PRO A 9 45.83 22.44 6.24
CA PRO A 9 45.44 21.99 4.90
C PRO A 9 44.32 22.81 4.21
N ALA A 10 44.25 22.70 2.88
CA ALA A 10 43.12 23.13 2.04
C ALA A 10 41.88 22.21 2.18
N CYS A 11 41.53 21.79 3.40
CA CYS A 11 40.46 20.81 3.67
C CYS A 11 39.35 21.43 4.54
N GLN A 12 38.77 22.56 4.12
CA GLN A 12 37.60 23.14 4.79
C GLN A 12 36.40 23.37 3.86
N MET A 13 36.58 23.28 2.54
CA MET A 13 35.48 23.53 1.58
C MET A 13 34.62 22.29 1.29
N SER A 14 35.10 21.07 1.50
CA SER A 14 34.35 19.82 1.19
C SER A 14 33.24 19.52 2.21
N PHE A 15 33.46 19.87 3.48
CA PHE A 15 32.55 19.50 4.58
C PHE A 15 31.19 20.22 4.50
N ARG A 16 31.18 21.49 4.06
CA ARG A 16 29.95 22.29 3.95
C ARG A 16 29.01 21.77 2.87
N HIS A 17 29.57 21.32 1.75
CA HIS A 17 28.82 20.74 0.65
C HIS A 17 28.29 19.34 1.01
N ALA A 18 29.08 18.54 1.73
CA ALA A 18 28.65 17.24 2.22
C ALA A 18 27.50 17.36 3.22
N VAL A 19 27.58 18.31 4.16
CA VAL A 19 26.49 18.59 5.13
C VAL A 19 25.24 19.08 4.41
N LEU A 20 25.37 19.96 3.41
CA LEU A 20 24.23 20.45 2.63
C LEU A 20 23.57 19.31 1.84
N ALA A 21 24.36 18.47 1.16
CA ALA A 21 23.85 17.33 0.41
C ALA A 21 23.15 16.32 1.32
N PHE A 22 23.69 16.08 2.52
CA PHE A 22 23.09 15.20 3.51
C PHE A 22 21.77 15.77 4.05
N ALA A 23 21.71 17.07 4.33
CA ALA A 23 20.49 17.74 4.75
C ALA A 23 19.39 17.65 3.66
N ILE A 24 19.75 17.81 2.39
CA ILE A 24 18.82 17.64 1.26
C ILE A 24 18.33 16.20 1.17
N ALA A 25 19.22 15.21 1.30
CA ALA A 25 18.85 13.79 1.24
C ALA A 25 17.91 13.40 2.40
N VAL A 26 18.17 13.88 3.61
CA VAL A 26 17.28 13.68 4.77
C VAL A 26 15.92 14.36 4.54
N ALA A 27 15.91 15.59 4.05
CA ALA A 27 14.65 16.30 3.78
C ALA A 27 13.78 15.59 2.73
N LEU A 28 14.39 15.01 1.69
CA LEU A 28 13.68 14.27 0.64
C LEU A 28 13.29 12.85 1.06
N GLY A 29 14.11 12.17 1.86
CA GLY A 29 13.91 10.78 2.27
C GLY A 29 13.05 10.58 3.53
N SER A 30 12.76 11.64 4.28
CA SER A 30 11.98 11.57 5.53
C SER A 30 10.47 11.77 5.34
N GLY A 31 10.01 12.01 4.11
CA GLY A 31 8.59 12.06 3.80
C GLY A 31 8.01 10.65 3.83
N THR A 32 7.22 10.34 4.85
CA THR A 32 6.37 9.15 4.81
C THR A 32 5.30 9.38 3.74
N ALA A 33 5.30 8.58 2.67
CA ALA A 33 4.17 8.52 1.76
C ALA A 33 2.99 7.90 2.52
N SER A 34 2.19 8.75 3.18
CA SER A 34 0.91 8.35 3.72
C SER A 34 -0.08 8.32 2.56
N ALA A 35 -0.40 7.13 2.06
CA ALA A 35 -1.58 6.92 1.23
C ALA A 35 -2.85 7.04 2.11
N GLY A 36 -3.03 8.19 2.73
CA GLY A 36 -4.13 8.49 3.65
C GLY A 36 -5.32 9.16 2.97
N GLU A 37 -5.19 9.54 1.71
CA GLU A 37 -6.28 10.14 0.95
C GLU A 37 -7.12 9.04 0.30
N LYS A 38 -8.33 8.86 0.82
CA LYS A 38 -9.40 8.08 0.19
C LYS A 38 -9.47 8.48 -1.28
N LEU A 39 -9.33 7.52 -2.18
CA LEU A 39 -9.43 7.75 -3.62
C LEU A 39 -10.75 8.49 -3.91
N ASP A 40 -10.67 9.59 -4.66
CA ASP A 40 -11.86 10.29 -5.14
C ASP A 40 -12.55 9.44 -6.20
N MET A 41 -13.59 8.73 -5.78
CA MET A 41 -14.35 7.80 -6.63
C MET A 41 -15.44 8.50 -7.45
N SER A 42 -15.48 9.85 -7.47
CA SER A 42 -16.47 10.62 -8.24
C SER A 42 -16.43 10.36 -9.75
N PHE A 43 -15.32 9.80 -10.26
CA PHE A 43 -15.18 9.38 -11.65
C PHE A 43 -15.94 8.08 -11.99
N ILE A 44 -16.17 7.18 -11.02
CA ILE A 44 -16.89 5.92 -11.28
C ILE A 44 -18.40 6.18 -11.23
N GLN A 45 -18.89 6.96 -12.17
CA GLN A 45 -20.32 7.19 -12.40
C GLN A 45 -20.84 6.11 -13.35
N GLY A 46 -20.98 4.88 -12.83
CA GLY A 46 -21.88 3.89 -13.43
C GLY A 46 -23.33 4.33 -13.20
N GLY A 47 -24.22 4.02 -14.15
CA GLY A 47 -25.61 4.54 -14.18
C GLY A 47 -26.37 4.38 -12.85
N ALA A 48 -27.04 5.46 -12.45
CA ALA A 48 -27.67 5.75 -11.16
C ALA A 48 -26.68 5.97 -10.02
N GLY A 49 -26.68 7.19 -9.45
CA GLY A 49 -25.75 7.66 -8.42
C GLY A 49 -25.41 6.60 -7.38
N ILE A 50 -24.17 6.11 -7.42
CA ILE A 50 -23.70 5.05 -6.54
C ILE A 50 -23.52 5.66 -5.14
N ASN A 51 -24.18 5.03 -4.18
CA ASN A 51 -24.28 5.47 -2.80
C ASN A 51 -22.92 5.37 -2.07
N PRO A 52 -22.45 6.37 -1.30
CA PRO A 52 -21.14 6.35 -0.65
C PRO A 52 -20.88 5.15 0.27
N GLU A 53 -21.91 4.60 0.91
CA GLU A 53 -21.82 3.36 1.69
C GLU A 53 -21.41 2.14 0.86
N VAL A 54 -21.78 2.07 -0.43
CA VAL A 54 -21.37 0.97 -1.31
C VAL A 54 -19.86 0.99 -1.51
N TRP A 55 -19.26 2.18 -1.67
CA TRP A 55 -17.81 2.32 -1.74
C TRP A 55 -17.13 1.98 -0.42
N ALA A 56 -17.72 2.39 0.71
CA ALA A 56 -17.17 2.06 2.02
C ALA A 56 -17.16 0.54 2.28
N ALA A 57 -18.16 -0.20 1.80
CA ALA A 57 -18.23 -1.66 1.91
C ALA A 57 -17.12 -2.39 1.11
N LEU A 58 -16.45 -1.72 0.17
CA LEU A 58 -15.36 -2.30 -0.63
C LEU A 58 -13.98 -2.15 0.03
N ASN A 59 -13.88 -1.50 1.19
CA ASN A 59 -12.61 -1.29 1.88
C ASN A 59 -12.16 -2.50 2.74
N GLY A 60 -12.97 -3.56 2.85
CA GLY A 60 -12.58 -4.80 3.52
C GLY A 60 -11.66 -5.66 2.67
N ASP A 61 -11.06 -6.69 3.27
CA ASP A 61 -10.22 -7.67 2.58
C ASP A 61 -11.01 -8.46 1.54
N TYR A 62 -12.31 -8.66 1.80
CA TYR A 62 -13.25 -9.31 0.89
C TYR A 62 -14.38 -8.34 0.54
N ALA A 63 -14.36 -7.84 -0.69
CA ALA A 63 -15.43 -6.99 -1.21
C ALA A 63 -16.73 -7.79 -1.42
N PRO A 64 -17.89 -7.28 -0.97
CA PRO A 64 -19.18 -7.94 -1.21
C PRO A 64 -19.49 -8.06 -2.71
N GLY A 65 -19.97 -9.22 -3.12
CA GLY A 65 -20.25 -9.48 -4.52
C GLY A 65 -20.34 -10.96 -4.84
N ARG A 66 -20.54 -11.26 -6.12
CA ARG A 66 -20.65 -12.62 -6.63
C ARG A 66 -19.51 -12.92 -7.58
N TYR A 67 -18.66 -13.86 -7.18
CA TYR A 67 -17.39 -14.14 -7.82
C TYR A 67 -17.41 -15.51 -8.47
N LEU A 68 -16.81 -15.61 -9.66
CA LEU A 68 -16.45 -16.90 -10.25
C LEU A 68 -15.01 -17.22 -9.82
N VAL A 69 -14.83 -18.25 -9.00
CA VAL A 69 -13.53 -18.64 -8.45
C VAL A 69 -13.13 -20.03 -8.97
N ASP A 70 -11.83 -20.22 -9.16
CA ASP A 70 -11.24 -21.55 -9.36
C ASP A 70 -11.05 -22.20 -7.98
N LEU A 71 -11.51 -23.43 -7.80
CA LEU A 71 -11.43 -24.17 -6.55
C LEU A 71 -10.39 -25.28 -6.65
N SER A 72 -9.38 -25.25 -5.80
CA SER A 72 -8.43 -26.34 -5.64
C SER A 72 -8.44 -26.88 -4.21
N LEU A 73 -8.53 -28.20 -4.04
CA LEU A 73 -8.43 -28.86 -2.74
C LEU A 73 -7.15 -29.70 -2.70
N ASN A 74 -6.29 -29.43 -1.71
CA ASN A 74 -5.01 -30.12 -1.55
C ASN A 74 -4.14 -30.10 -2.83
N GLY A 75 -4.17 -28.98 -3.56
CA GLY A 75 -3.43 -28.80 -4.81
C GLY A 75 -4.06 -29.47 -6.04
N LYS A 76 -5.20 -30.15 -5.90
CA LYS A 76 -5.97 -30.70 -7.01
C LYS A 76 -7.07 -29.73 -7.43
N ASP A 77 -7.11 -29.38 -8.70
CA ASP A 77 -8.20 -28.59 -9.28
C ASP A 77 -9.53 -29.37 -9.25
N ILE A 78 -10.57 -28.72 -8.75
CA ILE A 78 -11.96 -29.21 -8.68
C ILE A 78 -12.87 -28.40 -9.61
N GLY A 79 -12.34 -27.35 -10.25
CA GLY A 79 -13.00 -26.52 -11.24
C GLY A 79 -13.63 -25.26 -10.66
N LYS A 80 -14.51 -24.63 -11.44
CA LYS A 80 -15.07 -23.31 -11.13
C LYS A 80 -16.34 -23.38 -10.27
N ARG A 81 -16.48 -22.42 -9.36
CA ARG A 81 -17.66 -22.24 -8.51
C ARG A 81 -18.00 -20.77 -8.33
N ILE A 82 -19.27 -20.52 -8.00
CA ILE A 82 -19.72 -19.19 -7.63
C ILE A 82 -19.54 -19.04 -6.12
N LEU A 83 -18.84 -18.00 -5.71
CA LEU A 83 -18.69 -17.56 -4.33
C LEU A 83 -19.49 -16.27 -4.13
N ASP A 84 -20.49 -16.33 -3.27
CA ASP A 84 -21.21 -15.16 -2.80
C ASP A 84 -20.52 -14.62 -1.55
N VAL A 85 -19.97 -13.41 -1.64
CA VAL A 85 -19.33 -12.67 -0.53
C VAL A 85 -20.31 -11.65 -0.01
N THR A 86 -20.56 -11.70 1.30
CA THR A 86 -21.49 -10.81 2.00
C THR A 86 -20.74 -9.71 2.74
N PRO A 87 -21.40 -8.61 3.15
CA PRO A 87 -20.77 -7.58 3.99
C PRO A 87 -20.19 -8.10 5.31
N GLN A 88 -20.67 -9.24 5.81
CA GLN A 88 -20.18 -9.87 7.03
C GLN A 88 -18.81 -10.54 6.84
N ASP A 89 -18.41 -10.82 5.61
CA ASP A 89 -17.14 -11.47 5.28
C ASP A 89 -15.97 -10.49 5.17
N SER A 90 -16.15 -9.21 5.55
CA SER A 90 -15.20 -8.12 5.24
C SER A 90 -13.78 -8.34 5.76
N GLU A 91 -13.62 -9.05 6.89
CA GLU A 91 -12.31 -9.35 7.49
C GLU A 91 -11.91 -10.82 7.34
N ALA A 92 -12.89 -11.72 7.21
CA ALA A 92 -12.64 -13.15 7.14
C ALA A 92 -13.73 -13.85 6.34
N LEU A 93 -13.33 -14.63 5.34
CA LEU A 93 -14.24 -15.40 4.50
C LEU A 93 -14.61 -16.73 5.17
N CYS A 94 -15.87 -16.87 5.59
CA CYS A 94 -16.38 -18.10 6.18
C CYS A 94 -17.08 -18.96 5.10
N LEU A 95 -16.40 -20.00 4.62
CA LEU A 95 -16.99 -20.94 3.67
C LEU A 95 -17.87 -21.96 4.41
N SER A 96 -19.05 -22.26 3.86
CA SER A 96 -19.93 -23.31 4.39
C SER A 96 -19.35 -24.70 4.13
N GLU A 97 -19.70 -25.69 4.95
CA GLU A 97 -19.25 -27.08 4.78
C GLU A 97 -19.62 -27.68 3.43
N ALA A 98 -20.64 -27.15 2.74
CA ALA A 98 -21.01 -27.54 1.39
C ALA A 98 -19.87 -27.34 0.37
N TRP A 99 -18.87 -26.51 0.68
CA TRP A 99 -17.67 -26.33 -0.13
C TRP A 99 -16.67 -27.49 -0.01
N LEU A 100 -16.79 -28.33 1.03
CA LEU A 100 -15.93 -29.49 1.27
C LEU A 100 -16.52 -30.82 0.76
N ALA A 101 -17.78 -30.80 0.30
CA ALA A 101 -18.53 -31.97 -0.15
C ALA A 101 -18.12 -32.47 -1.54
#